data_AF-Q8KU46-F1
#
_entry.id   AF-Q8KU46-F1
#
_cell.length_a   1.000
_cell.length_b   1.000
_cell.length_c   1.000
_cell.angle_alpha   90.00
_cell.angle_beta   90.00
_cell.angle_gamma   90.00
#
_symmetry.space_group_name_H-M   'P 1'
#
loop_
_entity.id
_entity.type
_entity.pdbx_description
1 polymer ?
#
loop_
_entity_poly.entity_id
_entity_poly.type
_entity_poly.pdbx_seq_one_letter_code
_entity_poly.pdbx_strand_id
1 'polypeptide(L)'
;MENKTNNTKTEIKKKDMSKTFETIKGELFFEDKVIQKIIGIALDEIDGLLTIDGGFFSNIAGKLVNTDNTTSGVDVEVGKKQVAVDLSIVAEYGKDVTTIYDKMKQVISNEVKKMTGLDVIEINVNVVDVKTKEQHENDSVTLQDHLSDAASATGEFASKQFEKSKEALGVASEKVSDGVQNVKEETEPRVK
;
A
#
# COMPACT_ATOMS: atom_id res chain seq x y z
N MET A 1 -25.68 -61.61 33.92
CA MET A 1 -26.51 -60.39 33.77
C MET A 1 -26.01 -59.42 34.82
N GLU A 2 -25.52 -58.21 34.59
CA GLU A 2 -25.31 -57.37 33.41
C GLU A 2 -24.34 -56.26 33.86
N ASN A 3 -23.55 -55.77 32.93
CA ASN A 3 -22.49 -54.76 33.07
C ASN A 3 -23.08 -53.33 32.98
N LYS A 4 -22.23 -52.33 33.30
CA LYS A 4 -22.32 -50.87 33.04
C LYS A 4 -22.87 -50.07 34.25
N THR A 5 -22.23 -49.01 34.73
CA THR A 5 -21.48 -47.98 33.99
C THR A 5 -20.45 -47.30 34.92
N ASN A 6 -19.19 -47.29 34.51
CA ASN A 6 -18.15 -46.40 35.02
C ASN A 6 -18.42 -44.97 34.52
N ASN A 7 -18.30 -43.96 35.37
CA ASN A 7 -18.03 -42.59 34.93
C ASN A 7 -17.07 -41.89 35.89
N THR A 8 -15.79 -42.06 35.56
CA THR A 8 -14.63 -41.31 36.03
C THR A 8 -14.76 -39.84 35.60
N LYS A 9 -15.00 -38.93 36.54
CA LYS A 9 -14.80 -37.50 36.31
C LYS A 9 -13.35 -37.16 36.66
N THR A 10 -12.48 -37.32 35.67
CA THR A 10 -11.07 -36.93 35.73
C THR A 10 -10.96 -35.42 35.81
N GLU A 11 -10.62 -34.91 37.00
CA GLU A 11 -10.03 -33.58 37.15
C GLU A 11 -8.69 -33.56 36.44
N ILE A 12 -8.66 -33.00 35.23
CA ILE A 12 -7.41 -32.72 34.55
C ILE A 12 -6.78 -31.51 35.25
N LYS A 13 -5.93 -31.82 36.25
CA LYS A 13 -4.94 -30.91 36.79
C LYS A 13 -4.12 -30.38 35.63
N LYS A 14 -4.25 -29.09 35.32
CA LYS A 14 -3.31 -28.33 34.48
C LYS A 14 -1.97 -28.23 35.22
N LYS A 15 -1.21 -29.32 35.21
CA LYS A 15 0.15 -29.41 35.72
C LYS A 15 1.05 -29.73 34.53
N ASP A 16 2.13 -28.96 34.43
CA ASP A 16 3.27 -29.15 33.53
C ASP A 16 3.12 -28.64 32.08
N MET A 17 3.07 -27.31 31.95
CA MET A 17 3.64 -26.63 30.78
C MET A 17 4.62 -25.50 31.16
N SER A 18 5.10 -25.48 32.41
CA SER A 18 6.26 -24.68 32.79
C SER A 18 7.51 -25.50 32.49
N LYS A 19 7.83 -25.64 31.20
CA LYS A 19 9.15 -26.08 30.78
C LYS A 19 10.12 -24.98 31.19
N THR A 20 10.94 -25.26 32.19
CA THR A 20 11.99 -24.39 32.73
C THR A 20 12.84 -23.83 31.59
N PHE A 21 12.58 -22.58 31.21
CA PHE A 21 13.61 -21.75 30.60
C PHE A 21 14.59 -21.47 31.72
N GLU A 22 15.74 -22.15 31.73
CA GLU A 22 16.88 -21.66 32.49
C GLU A 22 17.11 -20.20 32.11
N THR A 23 17.45 -19.41 33.12
CA THR A 23 17.36 -17.94 33.19
C THR A 23 18.25 -17.22 32.18
N ILE A 24 17.92 -17.29 30.89
CA ILE A 24 18.54 -16.46 29.86
C ILE A 24 18.01 -15.04 30.07
N LYS A 25 18.90 -14.14 30.51
CA LYS A 25 18.60 -12.71 30.62
C LYS A 25 18.62 -12.09 29.23
N GLY A 26 17.63 -11.26 28.93
CA GLY A 26 17.54 -10.50 27.68
C GLY A 26 16.56 -9.34 27.81
N GLU A 27 16.64 -8.40 26.87
CA GLU A 27 15.68 -7.31 26.70
C GLU A 27 15.02 -7.45 25.33
N LEU A 28 13.71 -7.20 25.26
CA LEU A 28 12.94 -7.16 24.02
C LEU A 28 12.57 -5.70 23.74
N PHE A 29 12.89 -5.23 22.54
CA PHE A 29 12.55 -3.91 22.05
C PHE A 29 11.81 -4.03 20.74
N PHE A 30 10.95 -3.05 20.46
CA PHE A 30 10.22 -2.94 19.21
C PHE A 30 10.62 -1.66 18.51
N GLU A 31 10.89 -1.76 17.22
CA GLU A 31 11.09 -0.59 16.36
C GLU A 31 9.74 0.14 16.17
N ASP A 32 9.79 1.46 16.05
CA ASP A 32 8.60 2.30 15.86
C ASP A 32 7.75 1.82 14.67
N LYS A 33 8.41 1.43 13.57
CA LYS A 33 7.76 0.88 12.36
C LYS A 33 6.89 -0.36 12.65
N VAL A 34 7.27 -1.18 13.62
CA VAL A 34 6.48 -2.37 14.00
C VAL A 34 5.19 -1.93 14.71
N ILE A 35 5.29 -0.99 15.64
CA ILE A 35 4.13 -0.46 16.36
C ILE A 35 3.21 0.31 15.44
N GLN A 36 3.76 1.15 14.55
CA GLN A 36 3.03 1.82 13.48
C GLN A 36 2.22 0.82 12.65
N LYS A 37 2.84 -0.30 12.24
CA LYS A 37 2.14 -1.31 11.44
C LYS A 37 1.01 -2.00 12.19
N ILE A 38 1.20 -2.31 13.48
CA ILE A 38 0.13 -2.87 14.33
C ILE A 38 -1.05 -1.90 14.41
N ILE A 39 -0.77 -0.63 14.72
CA ILE A 39 -1.78 0.42 14.79
C ILE A 39 -2.52 0.56 13.47
N GLY A 40 -1.77 0.57 12.37
CA GLY A 40 -2.32 0.69 11.04
C GLY A 40 -3.31 -0.40 10.66
N ILE A 41 -2.94 -1.65 10.94
CA ILE A 41 -3.83 -2.80 10.71
C ILE A 41 -5.04 -2.72 11.64
N ALA A 42 -4.83 -2.32 12.90
CA ALA A 42 -5.91 -2.25 13.88
C ALA A 42 -6.95 -1.15 13.53
N LEU A 43 -6.50 -0.03 12.95
CA LEU A 43 -7.35 1.09 12.58
C LEU A 43 -8.20 0.86 11.33
N ASP A 44 -7.81 -0.09 10.45
CA ASP A 44 -8.54 -0.43 9.22
C ASP A 44 -9.99 -0.90 9.50
N GLU A 45 -10.24 -1.49 10.67
CA GLU A 45 -11.56 -2.03 11.04
C GLU A 45 -12.53 -0.97 11.61
N ILE A 46 -12.11 0.29 11.74
CA ILE A 46 -12.90 1.32 12.41
C ILE A 46 -13.90 1.98 11.44
N ASP A 47 -15.19 1.68 11.62
CA ASP A 47 -16.27 2.34 10.88
C ASP A 47 -16.24 3.87 11.07
N GLY A 48 -16.21 4.59 9.95
CA GLY A 48 -16.16 6.04 9.89
C GLY A 48 -14.76 6.65 9.80
N LEU A 49 -13.70 5.85 9.95
CA LEU A 49 -12.34 6.26 9.61
C LEU A 49 -12.08 5.95 8.12
N LEU A 50 -11.84 6.97 7.31
CA LEU A 50 -11.60 6.77 5.87
C LEU A 50 -10.13 6.46 5.60
N THR A 51 -9.24 7.30 6.12
CA THR A 51 -7.81 7.10 6.01
C THR A 51 -7.05 7.82 7.10
N ILE A 52 -5.80 7.43 7.26
CA ILE A 52 -4.79 8.19 7.99
C ILE A 52 -4.07 9.08 6.97
N ASP A 53 -3.90 10.36 7.31
CA ASP A 53 -3.24 11.36 6.48
C ASP A 53 -1.85 10.88 6.00
N GLY A 54 -1.37 11.38 4.86
CA GLY A 54 -0.05 10.98 4.33
C GLY A 54 -0.01 9.62 3.62
N GLY A 55 -1.16 9.04 3.27
CA GLY A 55 -1.24 7.83 2.44
C GLY A 55 -0.82 6.55 3.16
N PHE A 56 -0.87 6.55 4.50
CA PHE A 56 -0.38 5.46 5.32
C PHE A 56 -1.06 4.10 5.02
N PHE A 57 -2.38 4.07 4.82
CA PHE A 57 -3.07 2.83 4.43
C PHE A 57 -2.66 2.32 3.05
N SER A 58 -2.39 3.22 2.09
CA SER A 58 -1.85 2.85 0.78
C SER A 58 -0.48 2.18 0.88
N ASN A 59 0.35 2.61 1.84
CA ASN A 59 1.66 2.02 2.12
C ASN A 59 1.55 0.61 2.73
N ILE A 60 0.57 0.38 3.61
CA ILE A 60 0.32 -0.96 4.19
C ILE A 60 -0.24 -1.92 3.14
N ALA A 61 -1.13 -1.46 2.27
CA ALA A 61 -1.77 -2.27 1.23
C ALA A 61 -0.82 -2.71 0.09
N GLY A 62 0.49 -2.47 0.20
CA GLY A 62 1.50 -2.93 -0.75
C GLY A 62 1.55 -2.14 -2.05
N LYS A 63 0.86 -0.99 -2.15
CA LYS A 63 0.89 -0.09 -3.31
C LYS A 63 2.09 0.88 -3.27
N LEU A 64 3.24 0.42 -2.78
CA LEU A 64 4.38 1.29 -2.51
C LEU A 64 5.14 1.63 -3.81
N VAL A 65 5.13 2.91 -4.18
CA VAL A 65 6.11 3.52 -5.07
C VAL A 65 7.37 3.76 -4.23
N ASN A 66 8.55 3.30 -4.69
CA ASN A 66 9.86 3.46 -4.04
C ASN A 66 10.10 4.92 -3.59
N THR A 67 9.66 5.25 -2.39
CA THR A 67 9.94 6.51 -1.74
C THR A 67 10.43 6.15 -0.36
N ASP A 68 11.70 6.43 -0.11
CA ASP A 68 12.38 6.19 1.18
C ASP A 68 11.86 7.12 2.30
N ASN A 69 10.69 7.73 2.10
CA ASN A 69 10.15 8.78 2.94
C ASN A 69 9.05 8.20 3.81
N THR A 70 9.38 8.10 5.09
CA THR A 70 8.51 8.36 6.25
C THR A 70 7.05 8.00 6.04
N THR A 71 6.60 6.95 6.73
CA THR A 71 5.20 6.64 7.03
C THR A 71 4.48 7.90 7.52
N SER A 72 4.03 8.72 6.59
CA SER A 72 3.42 10.00 6.87
C SER A 72 2.03 9.68 7.41
N GLY A 73 1.70 10.20 8.60
CA GLY A 73 0.37 10.06 9.21
C GLY A 73 0.29 9.37 10.57
N VAL A 74 1.27 8.53 10.90
CA VAL A 74 1.35 7.83 12.20
C VAL A 74 2.72 8.06 12.80
N ASP A 75 2.80 8.97 13.76
CA ASP A 75 4.00 9.16 14.57
C ASP A 75 3.86 8.36 15.87
N VAL A 76 4.91 7.63 16.22
CA VAL A 76 4.89 6.74 17.39
C VAL A 76 6.22 6.87 18.10
N GLU A 77 6.15 7.13 19.40
CA GLU A 77 7.32 7.09 20.26
C GLU A 77 7.25 5.84 21.14
N VAL A 78 8.22 4.94 20.96
CA VAL A 78 8.26 3.66 21.68
C VAL A 78 9.32 3.69 22.78
N GLY A 79 8.86 3.55 24.02
CA GLY A 79 9.70 3.32 25.18
C GLY A 79 9.83 1.83 25.54
N LYS A 80 10.59 1.54 26.60
CA LYS A 80 10.77 0.15 27.10
C LYS A 80 9.48 -0.54 27.56
N LYS A 81 8.48 0.24 27.98
CA LYS A 81 7.22 -0.25 28.55
C LYS A 81 5.99 0.50 28.05
N GLN A 82 6.21 1.66 27.44
CA GLN A 82 5.17 2.63 27.17
C GLN A 82 5.26 3.10 25.73
N VAL A 83 4.12 3.49 25.17
CA VAL A 83 4.01 4.01 23.81
C VAL A 83 3.15 5.27 23.83
N ALA A 84 3.60 6.30 23.12
CA ALA A 84 2.79 7.47 22.76
C ALA A 84 2.50 7.43 21.25
N VAL A 85 1.30 7.86 20.87
CA VAL A 85 0.81 7.77 19.49
C VAL A 85 0.19 9.10 19.08
N ASP A 86 0.66 9.64 17.95
CA ASP A 86 0.10 10.81 17.29
C ASP A 86 -0.39 10.44 15.89
N LEU A 87 -1.66 10.74 15.60
CA LEU A 87 -2.33 10.36 14.37
C LEU A 87 -2.94 11.59 13.70
N SER A 88 -2.84 11.63 12.38
CA SER A 88 -3.64 12.55 11.56
C SER A 88 -4.63 11.75 10.73
N ILE A 89 -5.93 12.07 10.79
CA ILE A 89 -6.99 11.26 10.17
C ILE A 89 -7.93 12.06 9.27
N VAL A 90 -8.51 11.38 8.30
CA VAL A 90 -9.65 11.83 7.52
C VAL A 90 -10.89 11.03 7.95
N ALA A 91 -11.90 11.73 8.46
CA ALA A 91 -13.13 11.11 8.94
C ALA A 91 -14.23 11.10 7.86
N GLU A 92 -15.16 10.16 7.97
CA GLU A 92 -16.33 10.08 7.09
C GLU A 92 -17.38 11.13 7.46
N TYR A 93 -17.88 11.84 6.46
CA TYR A 93 -18.98 12.80 6.62
C TYR A 93 -20.24 12.13 7.17
N GLY A 94 -20.84 12.76 8.19
CA GLY A 94 -22.05 12.27 8.84
C GLY A 94 -21.82 11.24 9.94
N LYS A 95 -20.56 10.87 10.24
CA LYS A 95 -20.19 10.05 11.40
C LYS A 95 -19.74 10.93 12.56
N ASP A 96 -19.93 10.44 13.78
CA ASP A 96 -19.46 11.12 14.99
C ASP A 96 -17.97 10.85 15.22
N VAL A 97 -17.17 11.89 15.07
CA VAL A 97 -15.72 11.89 15.25
C VAL A 97 -15.31 11.53 16.68
N THR A 98 -16.08 11.91 17.70
CA THR A 98 -15.76 11.56 19.09
C THR A 98 -15.92 10.06 19.31
N THR A 99 -16.99 9.48 18.77
CA THR A 99 -17.19 8.02 18.79
C THR A 99 -16.08 7.28 18.04
N ILE A 100 -15.63 7.79 16.90
CA ILE A 100 -14.48 7.24 16.15
C ILE A 100 -13.22 7.29 17.02
N TYR A 101 -12.92 8.44 17.62
CA TYR A 101 -11.75 8.61 18.49
C TYR A 101 -11.76 7.65 19.70
N ASP A 102 -12.90 7.47 20.35
CA ASP A 102 -13.02 6.53 21.48
C ASP A 102 -12.78 5.07 21.05
N LYS A 103 -13.30 4.68 19.88
CA LYS A 103 -13.00 3.37 19.29
C LYS A 103 -11.52 3.22 18.96
N MET A 104 -10.91 4.25 18.35
CA MET A 104 -9.47 4.25 18.04
C MET A 104 -8.63 4.00 19.29
N LYS A 105 -8.91 4.71 20.39
CA LYS A 105 -8.21 4.50 21.67
C LYS A 105 -8.32 3.06 22.15
N GLN A 106 -9.53 2.51 22.17
CA GLN A 106 -9.76 1.14 22.62
C GLN A 106 -9.02 0.12 21.77
N VAL A 107 -9.13 0.23 20.45
CA VAL A 107 -8.54 -0.71 19.49
C VAL A 107 -7.01 -0.64 19.53
N ILE A 108 -6.43 0.56 19.49
CA ILE A 108 -4.98 0.76 19.57
C ILE A 108 -4.42 0.22 20.88
N SER A 109 -4.98 0.63 22.03
CA SER A 109 -4.48 0.19 23.33
C SER A 109 -4.56 -1.34 23.48
N ASN A 110 -5.64 -1.95 23.00
CA ASN A 110 -5.82 -3.40 23.09
C ASN A 110 -4.83 -4.16 22.20
N GLU A 111 -4.72 -3.81 20.92
CA GLU A 111 -3.87 -4.57 20.00
C GLU A 111 -2.37 -4.37 20.29
N VAL A 112 -1.94 -3.15 20.63
CA VAL A 112 -0.55 -2.90 21.05
C VAL A 112 -0.23 -3.69 22.32
N LYS A 113 -1.10 -3.65 23.34
CA LYS A 113 -0.87 -4.39 24.58
C LYS A 113 -0.84 -5.90 24.36
N LYS A 114 -1.77 -6.41 23.56
CA LYS A 114 -1.91 -7.84 23.26
C LYS A 114 -0.71 -8.40 22.50
N MET A 115 -0.17 -7.66 21.53
CA MET A 115 0.94 -8.12 20.70
C MET A 115 2.32 -7.87 21.32
N THR A 116 2.49 -6.77 22.06
CA THR A 116 3.82 -6.31 22.50
C THR A 116 3.99 -6.24 24.00
N GLY A 117 2.89 -6.27 24.76
CA GLY A 117 2.89 -6.08 26.21
C GLY A 117 3.10 -4.63 26.66
N LEU A 118 3.31 -3.69 25.74
CA LEU A 118 3.49 -2.27 26.03
C LEU A 118 2.17 -1.59 26.40
N ASP A 119 2.24 -0.60 27.28
CA ASP A 119 1.10 0.22 27.68
C ASP A 119 1.05 1.52 26.87
N VAL A 120 -0.05 1.75 26.15
CA VAL A 120 -0.24 3.02 25.44
C VAL A 120 -0.70 4.07 26.44
N ILE A 121 0.13 5.10 26.65
CA ILE A 121 -0.12 6.13 27.67
C ILE A 121 -0.86 7.35 27.11
N GLU A 122 -0.69 7.62 25.82
CA GLU A 122 -1.22 8.81 25.15
C GLU A 122 -1.57 8.49 23.71
N ILE A 123 -2.73 8.99 23.26
CA ILE A 123 -3.21 8.89 21.89
C ILE A 123 -3.80 10.24 21.50
N ASN A 124 -3.07 10.96 20.66
CA ASN A 124 -3.51 12.23 20.09
C ASN A 124 -3.98 12.02 18.66
N VAL A 125 -5.12 12.60 18.33
CA VAL A 125 -5.71 12.50 16.99
C VAL A 125 -6.02 13.89 16.48
N ASN A 126 -5.39 14.26 15.37
CA ASN A 126 -5.68 15.44 14.59
C ASN A 126 -6.60 15.07 13.43
N VAL A 127 -7.72 15.76 13.29
CA VAL A 127 -8.66 15.53 12.17
C VAL A 127 -8.32 16.52 11.07
N VAL A 128 -7.67 16.04 10.01
CA VAL A 128 -7.20 16.90 8.91
C VAL A 128 -8.29 17.24 7.92
N ASP A 129 -9.26 16.34 7.72
CA ASP A 129 -10.34 16.53 6.75
C ASP A 129 -11.56 15.64 7.07
N VAL A 130 -12.71 15.98 6.47
CA VAL A 130 -13.96 15.20 6.52
C VAL A 130 -14.51 15.03 5.11
N LYS A 131 -14.59 13.79 4.62
CA LYS A 131 -15.01 13.47 3.25
C LYS A 131 -16.13 12.45 3.22
N THR A 132 -16.89 12.38 2.14
CA THR A 132 -17.74 11.20 1.88
C THR A 132 -16.89 10.03 1.38
N LYS A 133 -17.38 8.79 1.53
CA LYS A 133 -16.72 7.61 0.96
C LYS A 133 -16.48 7.75 -0.56
N GLU A 134 -17.47 8.26 -1.27
CA GLU A 134 -17.36 8.48 -2.72
C GLU A 134 -16.26 9.48 -3.10
N GLN A 135 -16.13 10.59 -2.35
CA GLN A 135 -15.06 11.55 -2.58
C GLN A 135 -13.68 10.94 -2.35
N HIS A 136 -13.53 10.13 -1.30
CA HIS A 136 -12.26 9.45 -0.99
C HIS A 136 -11.86 8.41 -2.06
N GLU A 137 -12.81 7.63 -2.55
CA GLU A 137 -12.55 6.66 -3.62
C GLU A 137 -12.19 7.37 -4.95
N ASN A 138 -12.88 8.45 -5.30
CA ASN A 138 -12.62 9.19 -6.54
C ASN A 138 -11.21 9.83 -6.57
N ASP A 139 -10.75 10.39 -5.44
CA ASP A 139 -9.41 10.97 -5.32
C ASP A 139 -8.30 9.92 -5.59
N SER A 140 -8.58 8.64 -5.33
CA SER A 140 -7.66 7.53 -5.59
C SER A 140 -7.62 7.10 -7.07
N VAL A 141 -8.70 7.33 -7.82
CA VAL A 141 -8.86 6.91 -9.23
C VAL A 141 -8.30 7.95 -10.20
N THR A 142 -8.50 9.24 -9.92
CA THR A 142 -8.03 10.33 -10.80
C THR A 142 -6.52 10.31 -11.05
N LEU A 143 -5.72 9.87 -10.07
CA LEU A 143 -4.27 9.75 -10.22
C LEU A 143 -3.84 8.64 -11.21
N GLN A 144 -4.64 7.59 -11.35
CA GLN A 144 -4.40 6.49 -12.29
C GLN A 144 -4.79 6.89 -13.71
N ASP A 145 -5.89 7.64 -13.85
CA ASP A 145 -6.36 8.16 -15.13
C ASP A 145 -5.36 9.15 -15.75
N HIS A 146 -4.82 10.08 -14.95
CA HIS A 146 -3.82 11.03 -15.45
C HIS A 146 -2.53 10.37 -15.96
N LEU A 147 -2.11 9.26 -15.37
CA LEU A 147 -0.92 8.52 -15.83
C LEU A 147 -1.20 7.77 -17.15
N SER A 148 -2.40 7.18 -17.26
CA SER A 148 -2.85 6.53 -18.49
C SER A 148 -2.95 7.52 -19.64
N ASP A 149 -3.53 8.71 -19.40
CA ASP A 149 -3.65 9.77 -20.41
C ASP A 149 -2.28 10.24 -20.93
N ALA A 150 -1.29 10.38 -20.05
CA ALA A 150 0.07 10.76 -20.44
C ALA A 150 0.77 9.67 -21.28
N ALA A 151 0.61 8.39 -20.91
CA ALA A 151 1.14 7.26 -21.68
C ALA A 151 0.46 7.14 -23.06
N SER A 152 -0.86 7.32 -23.12
CA SER A 152 -1.61 7.33 -24.37
C SER A 152 -1.22 8.51 -25.27
N ALA A 153 -1.08 9.72 -24.73
CA ALA A 153 -0.70 10.90 -25.50
C ALA A 153 0.71 10.78 -26.10
N THR A 154 1.66 10.23 -25.34
CA THR A 154 3.03 9.98 -25.83
C THR A 154 3.06 8.87 -26.88
N GLY A 155 2.27 7.81 -26.71
CA GLY A 155 2.10 6.74 -27.69
C GLY A 155 1.47 7.22 -28.99
N GLU A 156 0.42 8.06 -28.92
CA GLU A 156 -0.22 8.69 -30.08
C GLU A 156 0.70 9.65 -30.83
N PHE A 157 1.54 10.40 -30.10
CA PHE A 157 2.50 11.28 -30.72
C PHE A 157 3.60 10.51 -31.45
N ALA A 158 4.15 9.46 -30.81
CA ALA A 158 5.14 8.59 -31.41
C ALA A 158 4.58 7.87 -32.65
N SER A 159 3.34 7.37 -32.59
CA SER A 159 2.69 6.73 -33.74
C SER A 159 2.43 7.72 -34.86
N LYS A 160 2.00 8.95 -34.58
CA LYS A 160 1.84 10.01 -35.61
C LYS A 160 3.17 10.37 -36.27
N GLN A 161 4.28 10.42 -35.53
CA GLN A 161 5.60 10.73 -36.09
C GLN A 161 6.16 9.55 -36.90
N PHE A 162 5.91 8.31 -36.46
CA PHE A 162 6.30 7.09 -37.16
C PHE A 162 5.47 6.82 -38.41
N GLU A 163 4.15 7.07 -38.38
CA GLU A 163 3.30 6.99 -39.57
C GLU A 163 3.67 8.06 -40.59
N LYS A 164 3.91 9.32 -40.17
CA LYS A 164 4.40 10.37 -41.07
C LYS A 164 5.74 10.00 -41.73
N SER A 165 6.66 9.39 -40.99
CA SER A 165 7.94 8.97 -41.56
C SER A 165 7.78 7.76 -42.48
N LYS A 166 6.89 6.81 -42.15
CA LYS A 166 6.55 5.68 -43.01
C LYS A 166 5.83 6.10 -44.30
N GLU A 167 4.92 7.06 -44.24
CA GLU A 167 4.29 7.67 -45.42
C GLU A 167 5.34 8.37 -46.29
N ALA A 168 6.23 9.19 -45.70
CA ALA A 168 7.30 9.85 -46.44
C ALA A 168 8.30 8.86 -47.06
N LEU A 169 8.59 7.76 -46.37
CA LEU A 169 9.46 6.68 -46.86
C LEU A 169 8.78 5.81 -47.93
N GLY A 170 7.47 5.56 -47.80
CA GLY A 170 6.67 4.86 -48.81
C GLY A 170 6.62 5.64 -50.13
N VAL A 171 6.38 6.95 -50.06
CA VAL A 171 6.40 7.85 -51.22
C VAL A 171 7.80 7.92 -51.87
N ALA A 172 8.87 7.86 -51.07
CA ALA A 172 10.23 7.80 -51.59
C ALA A 172 10.54 6.45 -52.25
N SER A 173 10.09 5.33 -51.67
CA SER A 173 10.26 3.99 -52.24
C SER A 173 9.52 3.85 -53.58
N GLU A 174 8.31 4.42 -53.69
CA GLU A 174 7.48 4.33 -54.90
C GLU A 174 8.07 5.14 -56.07
N LYS A 175 8.67 6.31 -55.80
CA LYS A 175 9.38 7.10 -56.81
C LYS A 175 10.71 6.48 -57.27
N VAL A 176 11.36 5.69 -56.42
CA VAL A 176 12.63 5.01 -56.78
C VAL A 176 12.38 3.79 -57.68
N SER A 177 11.24 3.10 -57.53
CA SER A 177 10.85 2.02 -58.45
C SER A 177 10.60 2.49 -59.89
N ASP A 178 10.01 3.67 -60.09
CA ASP A 178 9.79 4.24 -61.43
C ASP A 178 11.08 4.78 -62.07
N GLY A 179 12.05 5.24 -61.26
CA GLY A 179 13.30 5.83 -61.77
C GLY A 179 14.34 4.82 -62.27
N VAL A 180 14.29 3.55 -61.84
CA VAL A 180 15.33 2.54 -62.15
C VAL A 180 15.13 1.86 -63.51
N GLN A 181 13.94 1.95 -64.13
CA GLN A 181 13.70 1.33 -65.45
C GLN A 181 14.36 2.07 -66.63
N ASN A 182 14.81 3.32 -66.46
CA ASN A 182 15.32 4.15 -67.56
C ASN A 182 16.87 4.22 -67.70
N VAL A 183 17.66 3.37 -67.01
CA VAL A 183 19.14 3.53 -66.95
C VAL A 183 19.93 2.30 -67.43
N LYS A 184 19.33 1.33 -68.16
CA LYS A 184 20.02 0.09 -68.56
C LYS A 184 20.42 -0.06 -70.03
N GLU A 185 20.32 0.97 -70.87
CA GLU A 185 20.85 0.94 -72.24
C GLU A 185 21.83 2.10 -72.47
N GLU A 186 23.13 1.87 -72.23
CA GLU A 186 24.27 2.46 -72.98
C GLU A 186 25.57 2.26 -72.20
N THR A 187 26.17 1.08 -72.30
CA THR A 187 27.62 0.90 -72.11
C THR A 187 28.11 -0.26 -72.97
N GLU A 188 28.44 0.00 -74.24
CA GLU A 188 29.40 -0.82 -74.97
C GLU A 188 30.73 -0.06 -75.09
N PRO A 189 31.89 -0.69 -74.77
CA PRO A 189 33.19 -0.04 -74.85
C PRO A 189 33.79 -0.14 -76.27
N ARG A 190 34.26 0.98 -76.83
CA ARG A 190 35.07 0.98 -78.06
C ARG A 190 36.55 0.69 -77.73
N VAL A 191 37.08 -0.39 -78.29
CA VAL A 191 38.52 -0.69 -78.37
C VAL A 191 39.13 0.08 -79.55
N LYS A 192 40.38 0.50 -79.41
CA LYS A 192 41.16 1.26 -80.40
C LYS A 192 41.75 0.36 -81.49
#